data_AF-A0A6J1AGN9-F1
#
_entry.id   AF-A0A6J1AGN9-F1
#
_cell.length_a   1.000
_cell.length_b   1.000
_cell.length_c   1.000
_cell.angle_alpha   90.00
_cell.angle_beta   90.00
_cell.angle_gamma   90.00
#
_symmetry.space_group_name_H-M   'P 1'
#
loop_
_entity.id
_entity.type
_entity.pdbx_description
1 polymer ?
#
loop_
_entity_poly.entity_id
_entity_poly.type
_entity_poly.pdbx_seq_one_letter_code
_entity_poly.pdbx_strand_id
1 'polypeptide(L)'
;MITLFIELEKDPSKLKQFVLNKLDGASHDIKAVIQNTAPDAFVPSSPLRIRPPWDLLSKGNLCLAGNALHQMTIDIGQGGCSALEDAVGLSRCLVEALVKPGREFKGKAFEQEDYKRIELALKQ
;
A
#
# COMPACT_ATOMS: atom_id res chain seq x y z
N MET A 1 -5.84 2.61 -24.79
CA MET A 1 -5.90 1.85 -23.51
C MET A 1 -6.42 2.71 -22.37
N ILE A 2 -5.85 3.90 -22.11
CA ILE A 2 -6.31 4.83 -21.06
C ILE A 2 -7.77 5.28 -21.26
N THR A 3 -8.20 5.57 -22.48
CA THR A 3 -9.56 6.01 -22.79
C THR A 3 -10.63 4.94 -22.47
N LEU A 4 -10.31 3.65 -22.68
CA LEU A 4 -11.20 2.53 -22.38
C LEU A 4 -11.42 2.40 -20.86
N PHE A 5 -10.39 2.63 -20.06
CA PHE A 5 -10.51 2.64 -18.59
C PHE A 5 -11.41 3.78 -18.11
N ILE A 6 -11.26 4.98 -18.66
CA ILE A 6 -12.09 6.15 -18.29
C ILE A 6 -13.57 5.95 -18.63
N GLU A 7 -13.88 5.23 -19.71
CA GLU A 7 -15.26 4.92 -20.10
C GLU A 7 -15.89 3.82 -19.24
N LEU A 8 -15.12 2.81 -18.84
CA LEU A 8 -15.55 1.76 -17.91
C LEU A 8 -15.68 2.28 -16.47
N GLU A 9 -14.92 3.32 -16.11
CA GLU A 9 -14.94 3.96 -14.79
C GLU A 9 -16.29 4.61 -14.43
N LYS A 10 -17.09 4.96 -15.43
CA LYS A 10 -18.31 5.77 -15.23
C LYS A 10 -19.59 4.95 -15.16
N ASP A 11 -19.54 3.67 -15.51
CA ASP A 11 -20.72 2.81 -15.59
C ASP A 11 -20.40 1.40 -15.07
N PRO A 12 -20.80 1.08 -13.83
CA PRO A 12 -20.58 -0.23 -13.22
C PRO A 12 -21.18 -1.39 -14.04
N SER A 13 -22.24 -1.15 -14.81
CA SER A 13 -22.84 -2.18 -15.67
C SER A 13 -21.96 -2.50 -16.87
N LYS A 14 -21.31 -1.48 -17.46
CA LYS A 14 -20.32 -1.69 -18.53
C LYS A 14 -19.08 -2.40 -18.01
N LEU A 15 -18.63 -2.07 -16.80
CA LEU A 15 -17.51 -2.77 -16.16
C LEU A 15 -17.83 -4.24 -15.91
N LYS A 16 -19.01 -4.55 -15.36
CA LYS A 16 -19.48 -5.92 -15.20
C LYS A 16 -19.49 -6.67 -16.53
N GLN A 17 -20.04 -6.08 -17.58
CA GLN A 17 -20.09 -6.72 -18.89
C GLN A 17 -18.71 -6.92 -19.50
N PHE A 18 -17.79 -5.96 -19.31
CA PHE A 18 -16.40 -6.10 -19.71
C PHE A 18 -15.73 -7.31 -19.03
N VAL A 19 -15.91 -7.47 -17.72
CA VAL A 19 -15.38 -8.61 -16.96
C VAL A 19 -15.97 -9.93 -17.49
N LEU A 20 -17.29 -10.00 -17.69
CA LEU A 20 -17.94 -11.21 -18.23
C LEU A 20 -17.40 -11.60 -19.61
N ASN A 21 -17.17 -10.62 -20.50
CA ASN A 21 -16.59 -10.86 -21.83
C ASN A 21 -15.13 -11.35 -21.76
N LYS A 22 -14.41 -11.09 -20.66
CA LYS A 22 -13.03 -11.57 -20.45
C LYS A 22 -12.93 -12.97 -19.87
N LEU A 23 -14.04 -13.51 -19.37
CA LEU A 23 -14.11 -14.85 -18.74
C LEU A 23 -14.42 -15.95 -19.75
N ASP A 24 -14.00 -15.81 -21.01
CA ASP A 24 -14.18 -16.88 -21.98
C ASP A 24 -13.37 -18.11 -21.56
N GLY A 25 -13.97 -19.30 -21.68
CA GLY A 25 -13.38 -20.55 -21.16
C GLY A 25 -13.41 -20.76 -19.62
N ALA A 26 -13.88 -19.80 -18.81
CA ALA A 26 -14.06 -20.00 -17.37
C ALA A 26 -15.23 -20.96 -17.07
N SER A 27 -15.18 -21.63 -15.90
CA SER A 27 -16.24 -22.53 -15.44
C SER A 27 -17.58 -21.81 -15.26
N HIS A 28 -18.67 -22.59 -15.31
CA HIS A 28 -20.01 -22.07 -15.06
C HIS A 28 -20.12 -21.37 -13.70
N ASP A 29 -19.52 -21.95 -12.66
CA ASP A 29 -19.62 -21.42 -11.30
C ASP A 29 -18.95 -20.05 -11.17
N ILE A 30 -17.78 -19.85 -11.80
CA ILE A 30 -17.10 -18.55 -11.82
C ILE A 30 -17.97 -17.51 -12.53
N LYS A 31 -18.54 -17.86 -13.69
CA LYS A 31 -19.43 -16.96 -14.43
C LYS A 31 -20.69 -16.61 -13.64
N ALA A 32 -21.29 -17.60 -12.96
CA ALA A 32 -22.49 -17.41 -12.15
C ALA A 32 -22.26 -16.45 -10.99
N VAL A 33 -21.11 -16.54 -10.29
CA VAL A 33 -20.75 -15.58 -9.23
C VAL A 33 -20.72 -14.15 -9.77
N ILE A 34 -20.00 -13.91 -10.86
CA ILE A 34 -19.86 -12.58 -11.47
C ILE A 34 -21.21 -12.06 -12.00
N GLN A 35 -22.04 -12.93 -12.58
CA GLN A 35 -23.39 -12.58 -13.05
C GLN A 35 -24.33 -12.19 -11.90
N ASN A 36 -24.23 -12.85 -10.75
CA ASN A 36 -25.08 -12.59 -9.60
C ASN A 36 -24.59 -11.42 -8.74
N THR A 37 -23.33 -11.01 -8.87
CA THR A 37 -22.82 -9.78 -8.22
C THR A 37 -23.56 -8.56 -8.75
N ALA A 38 -24.10 -7.74 -7.84
CA ALA A 38 -24.82 -6.52 -8.20
C ALA A 38 -23.91 -5.54 -8.96
N PRO A 39 -24.40 -4.82 -10.00
CA PRO A 39 -23.56 -3.94 -10.81
C PRO A 39 -22.82 -2.88 -10.00
N ASP A 40 -23.44 -2.31 -8.97
CA ASP A 40 -22.87 -1.31 -8.07
C ASP A 40 -21.67 -1.82 -7.24
N ALA A 41 -21.52 -3.14 -7.08
CA ALA A 41 -20.34 -3.73 -6.46
C ALA A 41 -19.11 -3.78 -7.37
N PHE A 42 -19.25 -3.49 -8.68
CA PHE A 42 -18.14 -3.37 -9.60
C PHE A 42 -17.54 -1.96 -9.51
N VAL A 43 -16.54 -1.84 -8.65
CA VAL A 43 -15.79 -0.59 -8.47
C VAL A 43 -14.59 -0.57 -9.43
N PRO A 44 -14.48 0.45 -10.29
CA PRO A 44 -13.30 0.63 -11.12
C PRO A 44 -12.04 0.82 -10.29
N SER A 45 -10.99 0.07 -10.59
CA SER A 45 -9.68 0.27 -9.97
C SER A 45 -8.83 1.22 -10.81
N SER A 46 -8.04 2.08 -10.14
CA SER A 46 -7.00 2.83 -10.84
C SER A 46 -6.03 1.88 -11.56
N PRO A 47 -5.48 2.28 -12.73
CA PRO A 47 -4.53 1.46 -13.45
C PRO A 47 -3.34 1.08 -12.57
N LEU A 48 -2.93 -0.18 -12.62
CA LEU A 48 -1.72 -0.65 -11.94
C LEU A 48 -0.51 0.11 -12.49
N ARG A 49 0.26 0.73 -11.59
CA ARG A 49 1.51 1.41 -11.91
C ARG A 49 2.63 0.75 -11.13
N ILE A 50 3.67 0.35 -11.85
CA ILE A 50 4.89 -0.17 -11.26
C ILE A 50 5.91 0.96 -11.25
N ARG A 51 6.56 1.18 -10.11
CA ARG A 51 7.70 2.08 -10.03
C ARG A 51 8.99 1.26 -9.92
N PRO A 52 10.05 1.70 -10.60
CA PRO A 52 11.32 1.02 -10.49
C PRO A 52 11.97 1.28 -9.11
N PRO A 53 12.81 0.36 -8.62
CA PRO A 53 13.35 0.40 -7.26
C PRO A 53 14.38 1.52 -7.00
N TRP A 54 14.77 2.31 -8.01
CA TRP A 54 15.84 3.32 -7.92
C TRP A 54 15.35 4.75 -7.64
N ASP A 55 14.05 4.96 -7.39
CA ASP A 55 13.54 6.24 -6.92
C ASP A 55 14.04 6.55 -5.49
N LEU A 56 14.32 7.82 -5.21
CA LEU A 56 14.93 8.25 -3.94
C LEU A 56 14.06 7.86 -2.72
N LEU A 57 14.62 6.99 -1.86
CA LEU A 57 13.93 6.41 -0.70
C LEU A 57 13.87 7.37 0.52
N SER A 58 14.82 8.30 0.62
CA SER A 58 14.87 9.31 1.69
C SER A 58 15.62 10.58 1.26
N LYS A 59 15.25 11.72 1.86
CA LYS A 59 15.92 13.02 1.68
C LYS A 59 15.85 13.85 2.96
N GLY A 60 16.99 14.04 3.62
CA GLY A 60 17.04 14.74 4.91
C GLY A 60 16.22 14.00 5.97
N ASN A 61 15.23 14.69 6.55
CA ASN A 61 14.33 14.11 7.56
C ASN A 61 13.06 13.48 6.96
N LEU A 62 12.99 13.32 5.64
CA LEU A 62 11.87 12.68 4.94
C LEU A 62 12.28 11.29 4.50
N CYS A 63 11.44 10.30 4.78
CA CYS A 63 11.58 8.91 4.34
C CYS A 63 10.24 8.43 3.77
N LEU A 64 10.28 7.58 2.75
CA LEU A 64 9.11 6.88 2.22
C LEU A 64 9.02 5.49 2.86
N ALA A 65 7.80 4.98 3.05
CA ALA A 65 7.54 3.62 3.53
C ALA A 65 6.27 3.04 2.88
N GLY A 66 6.13 1.72 2.90
CA GLY A 66 4.99 0.98 2.34
C GLY A 66 4.84 1.21 0.84
N ASN A 67 3.60 1.33 0.36
CA ASN A 67 3.33 1.53 -1.07
C ASN A 67 3.98 2.82 -1.64
N ALA A 68 4.25 3.83 -0.82
CA ALA A 68 4.97 5.03 -1.23
C ALA A 68 6.47 4.77 -1.44
N LEU A 69 7.03 3.69 -0.87
CA LEU A 69 8.40 3.25 -1.05
C LEU A 69 8.50 2.16 -2.12
N HIS A 70 7.80 1.04 -1.92
CA HIS A 70 8.01 -0.20 -2.65
C HIS A 70 6.73 -0.78 -3.25
N GLN A 71 5.91 0.05 -3.89
CA GLN A 71 4.73 -0.36 -4.67
C GLN A 71 4.92 -1.72 -5.37
N MET A 72 4.27 -2.76 -4.84
CA MET A 72 4.37 -4.12 -5.33
C MET A 72 3.21 -4.43 -6.27
N THR A 73 3.41 -5.37 -7.18
CA THR A 73 2.29 -6.00 -7.88
C THR A 73 1.45 -6.81 -6.89
N ILE A 74 0.13 -6.83 -7.12
CA ILE A 74 -0.84 -7.40 -6.16
C ILE A 74 -0.88 -8.94 -6.17
N ASP A 75 -0.17 -9.58 -7.09
CA ASP A 75 -0.18 -11.03 -7.34
C ASP A 75 0.37 -11.83 -6.15
N ILE A 76 1.36 -11.31 -5.43
CA ILE A 76 1.94 -11.99 -4.26
C ILE A 76 1.29 -11.59 -2.93
N GLY A 77 0.46 -10.55 -2.92
CA GLY A 77 -0.26 -10.10 -1.72
C GLY A 77 0.61 -9.58 -0.57
N GLN A 78 1.89 -9.28 -0.79
CA GLN A 78 2.85 -8.94 0.28
C GLN A 78 2.88 -7.45 0.67
N GLY A 79 2.32 -6.55 -0.14
CA GLY A 79 2.48 -5.11 0.06
C GLY A 79 2.09 -4.61 1.45
N GLY A 80 1.04 -5.19 2.05
CA GLY A 80 0.62 -4.85 3.41
C GLY A 80 1.62 -5.29 4.49
N CYS A 81 2.11 -6.53 4.42
CA CYS A 81 3.09 -7.04 5.38
C CYS A 81 4.43 -6.29 5.26
N SER A 82 4.92 -6.07 4.04
CA SER A 82 6.14 -5.30 3.79
C SER A 82 6.02 -3.85 4.27
N ALA A 83 4.83 -3.23 4.20
CA ALA A 83 4.62 -1.91 4.77
C ALA A 83 4.71 -1.87 6.31
N LEU A 84 4.30 -2.95 6.99
CA LEU A 84 4.45 -3.07 8.44
C LEU A 84 5.92 -3.29 8.83
N GLU A 85 6.65 -4.09 8.06
CA GLU A 85 8.09 -4.29 8.24
C GLU A 85 8.86 -2.96 8.11
N ASP A 86 8.53 -2.15 7.10
CA ASP A 86 9.09 -0.81 6.95
C ASP A 86 8.81 0.07 8.17
N ALA A 87 7.58 0.03 8.70
CA ALA A 87 7.19 0.85 9.84
C ALA A 87 7.99 0.48 11.10
N VAL A 88 8.20 -0.82 11.35
CA VAL A 88 9.04 -1.31 12.44
C VAL A 88 10.50 -0.90 12.23
N GLY A 89 11.03 -1.10 11.02
CA GLY A 89 12.41 -0.71 10.67
C GLY A 89 12.64 0.80 10.83
N LEU A 90 11.72 1.63 10.34
CA LEU A 90 11.77 3.09 10.47
C LEU A 90 11.68 3.52 11.94
N SER A 91 10.81 2.89 12.73
CA SER A 91 10.68 3.17 14.16
C SER A 91 11.99 2.92 14.90
N ARG A 92 12.63 1.77 14.67
CA ARG A 92 13.94 1.45 15.26
C ARG A 92 15.01 2.46 14.87
N CYS A 93 15.13 2.77 13.58
CA CYS A 93 16.07 3.79 13.09
C CYS A 93 15.83 5.16 13.71
N LEU A 94 14.57 5.58 13.85
CA LEU A 94 14.20 6.85 14.46
C LEU A 94 14.59 6.86 15.95
N VAL A 95 14.25 5.82 16.68
CA VAL A 95 14.60 5.67 18.09
C VAL A 95 16.12 5.74 18.29
N GLU A 96 16.88 4.96 17.54
CA GLU A 96 18.34 4.98 17.63
C GLU A 96 18.92 6.38 17.34
N ALA A 97 18.34 7.09 16.38
CA ALA A 97 18.75 8.45 16.05
C ALA A 97 18.43 9.46 17.16
N LEU A 98 17.40 9.22 17.97
CA LEU A 98 16.97 10.07 19.08
C LEU A 98 17.70 9.80 20.39
N VAL A 99 18.06 8.53 20.65
CA VAL A 99 18.73 8.11 21.90
C VAL A 99 20.25 8.33 21.84
N LYS A 100 20.83 8.51 20.64
CA LYS A 100 22.29 8.77 20.50
C LYS A 100 22.69 10.08 21.24
N PRO A 101 23.61 9.99 22.22
CA PRO A 101 24.04 11.17 22.99
C PRO A 101 24.75 12.18 22.06
N GLY A 102 24.40 13.46 22.22
CA GLY A 102 25.04 14.57 21.48
C GLY A 102 24.27 15.12 20.28
N ARG A 103 23.04 14.67 20.00
CA ARG A 103 22.12 15.34 19.06
C ARG A 103 21.08 16.17 19.80
N GLU A 104 20.96 17.45 19.44
CA GLU A 104 19.82 18.29 19.84
C GLU A 104 18.58 17.85 19.04
N PHE A 105 17.61 17.23 19.70
CA PHE A 105 16.29 17.04 19.12
C PHE A 105 15.53 18.36 19.13
N LYS A 106 15.37 19.01 17.97
CA LYS A 106 14.61 20.27 17.81
C LYS A 106 13.08 20.08 17.79
N GLY A 107 12.57 18.92 18.19
CA GLY A 107 11.14 18.62 18.30
C GLY A 107 10.62 18.75 19.73
N LYS A 108 9.32 18.54 19.95
CA LYS A 108 8.77 18.46 21.31
C LYS A 108 9.48 17.35 22.09
N ALA A 109 9.92 17.65 23.31
CA ALA A 109 10.45 16.62 24.19
C ALA A 109 9.44 15.47 24.30
N PHE A 110 9.93 14.24 24.17
CA PHE A 110 9.12 13.04 24.34
C PHE A 110 8.67 12.93 25.80
N GLU A 111 7.42 12.54 26.01
CA GLU A 111 6.92 12.28 27.35
C GLU A 111 7.52 10.97 27.88
N GLN A 112 7.50 10.77 29.19
CA GLN A 112 8.08 9.56 29.82
C GLN A 112 7.44 8.25 29.31
N GLU A 113 6.18 8.33 28.87
CA GLU A 113 5.46 7.22 28.26
C GLU A 113 5.96 6.91 26.83
N ASP A 114 6.38 7.92 26.08
CA ASP A 114 6.98 7.75 24.76
C ASP A 114 8.31 7.00 24.87
N TYR A 115 9.16 7.36 25.85
CA TYR A 115 10.41 6.66 26.12
C TYR A 115 10.21 5.17 26.45
N LYS A 116 9.14 4.82 27.21
CA LYS A 116 8.81 3.41 27.50
C LYS A 116 8.39 2.64 26.26
N ARG A 117 7.59 3.26 25.38
CA ARG A 117 7.18 2.65 24.10
C ARG A 117 8.38 2.48 23.17
N ILE A 118 9.28 3.46 23.17
CA ILE A 118 10.54 3.47 22.43
C ILE A 118 11.45 2.30 22.87
N GLU A 119 11.68 2.13 24.17
CA GLU A 119 12.48 1.01 24.69
C GLU A 119 11.86 -0.36 24.38
N LEU A 120 10.54 -0.47 24.41
CA LEU A 120 9.84 -1.71 24.09
C LEU A 120 10.03 -2.08 22.61
N ALA A 121 9.97 -1.10 21.70
CA ALA A 121 10.17 -1.30 20.27
C ALA A 121 11.60 -1.76 19.91
N LEU A 122 12.60 -1.44 20.74
CA LEU A 122 13.99 -1.91 20.57
C LEU A 122 14.22 -3.35 21.04
N LYS A 123 13.34 -3.91 21.87
CA LYS A 123 13.53 -5.22 22.52
C LYS A 123 12.90 -6.40 21.76
N GLN A 124 12.11 -6.13 20.73
CA GLN A 124 11.56 -7.12 19.79
C GLN A 124 12.47 -7.28 18.59
#